data_AF-A0A7S0CL31-F1
#
_entry.id   AF-A0A7S0CL31-F1
#
_cell.length_a   1.000
_cell.length_b   1.000
_cell.length_c   1.000
_cell.angle_alpha   90.00
_cell.angle_beta   90.00
_cell.angle_gamma   90.00
#
_symmetry.space_group_name_H-M   'P 1'
#
loop_
_entity.id
_entity.type
_entity.pdbx_description
1 polymer ?
#
loop_
_entity_poly.entity_id
_entity_poly.type
_entity_poly.pdbx_seq_one_letter_code
_entity_poly.pdbx_strand_id
1 'polypeptide(L)'
;EVCQTVEHAGVRDVTELTRVIRPVIMAKQLGCVDVLAPLVARACIGTMNPNSRPSVSPEAIRVAKIMGGDVSMSSVISGMVVLSGAATLNKTSVEDAVVAVFGCGIEASATEAKGTVLMKNAEDLQNYNKTEETKMDEI
;
A
#
# COMPACT_ATOMS: atom_id res chain seq x y z
N GLU A 1 -18.32 -32.44 1.53
CA GLU A 1 -17.17 -31.52 1.35
C GLU A 1 -16.10 -32.24 0.55
N VAL A 2 -15.57 -31.61 -0.51
CA VAL A 2 -14.47 -32.19 -1.31
C VAL A 2 -13.20 -31.47 -0.86
N CYS A 3 -12.50 -32.01 0.13
CA CYS A 3 -11.16 -31.55 0.49
C CYS A 3 -10.22 -31.95 -0.64
N GLN A 4 -9.63 -30.96 -1.31
CA GLN A 4 -8.67 -31.18 -2.38
C GLN A 4 -7.27 -30.92 -1.85
N THR A 5 -6.41 -31.92 -1.99
CA THR A 5 -5.00 -31.86 -1.58
C THR A 5 -4.15 -31.59 -2.81
N VAL A 6 -3.24 -30.61 -2.74
CA VAL A 6 -2.27 -30.33 -3.81
C VAL A 6 -0.92 -30.90 -3.41
N GLU A 7 -0.21 -31.49 -4.37
CA GLU A 7 1.19 -31.86 -4.19
C GLU A 7 2.09 -30.61 -4.14
N HIS A 8 3.25 -30.72 -3.47
CA HIS A 8 4.17 -29.59 -3.26
C HIS A 8 4.63 -28.90 -4.55
N ALA A 9 4.64 -29.59 -5.69
CA ALA A 9 5.00 -29.03 -6.99
C ALA A 9 3.90 -28.12 -7.59
N GLY A 10 2.63 -28.35 -7.25
CA GLY A 10 1.47 -27.62 -7.81
C GLY A 10 1.11 -26.33 -7.09
N VAL A 11 1.77 -26.01 -5.96
CA VAL A 11 1.44 -24.84 -5.11
C VAL A 11 1.68 -23.50 -5.84
N ARG A 12 2.52 -23.50 -6.89
CA ARG A 12 2.87 -22.30 -7.66
C ARG A 12 2.05 -22.12 -8.93
N ASP A 13 1.13 -23.04 -9.23
CA ASP A 13 0.20 -22.87 -10.32
C ASP A 13 -1.07 -22.17 -9.86
N VAL A 14 -1.54 -21.20 -10.66
CA VAL A 14 -2.73 -20.40 -10.35
C VAL A 14 -3.98 -21.27 -10.39
N THR A 15 -4.05 -22.21 -11.33
CA THR A 15 -5.24 -23.05 -11.54
C THR A 15 -5.44 -24.04 -10.40
N GLU A 16 -4.38 -24.77 -10.04
CA GLU A 16 -4.39 -25.71 -8.91
C GLU A 16 -4.68 -25.00 -7.58
N LEU A 17 -4.04 -23.85 -7.34
CA LEU A 17 -4.27 -23.09 -6.11
C LEU A 17 -5.69 -22.51 -6.04
N THR A 18 -6.25 -22.05 -7.17
CA THR A 18 -7.64 -21.60 -7.25
C THR A 18 -8.59 -22.72 -6.87
N ARG A 19 -8.34 -23.95 -7.34
CA ARG A 19 -9.15 -25.15 -7.06
C ARG A 19 -9.32 -25.40 -5.55
N VAL A 20 -8.23 -25.26 -4.80
CA VAL A 20 -8.18 -25.51 -3.35
C VAL A 20 -8.74 -24.35 -2.53
N ILE A 21 -8.53 -23.11 -2.96
CA ILE A 21 -9.05 -21.93 -2.28
C ILE A 21 -10.56 -21.78 -2.50
N ARG A 22 -11.08 -22.25 -3.64
CA ARG A 22 -12.49 -22.15 -4.05
C ARG A 22 -13.49 -22.56 -2.95
N PRO A 23 -13.43 -23.77 -2.34
CA PRO A 23 -14.39 -24.16 -1.31
C PRO A 23 -14.34 -23.26 -0.06
N VAL A 24 -13.17 -22.75 0.32
CA VAL A 24 -13.00 -21.88 1.48
C VAL A 24 -13.67 -20.53 1.25
N ILE A 25 -13.53 -19.95 0.06
CA ILE A 25 -14.21 -18.71 -0.31
C ILE A 25 -15.71 -18.94 -0.48
N MET A 26 -16.09 -20.07 -1.09
CA MET A 26 -17.50 -20.44 -1.33
C MET A 26 -18.30 -20.51 -0.03
N ALA A 27 -17.69 -20.92 1.08
CA ALA A 27 -18.33 -20.96 2.39
C ALA A 27 -18.81 -19.58 2.90
N LYS A 28 -18.21 -18.48 2.43
CA LYS A 28 -18.56 -17.11 2.87
C LYS A 28 -19.05 -16.19 1.75
N GLN A 29 -18.64 -16.43 0.51
CA GLN A 29 -18.79 -15.51 -0.61
C GLN A 29 -19.22 -16.24 -1.89
N LEU A 30 -20.26 -17.07 -1.79
CA LEU A 30 -20.78 -17.90 -2.89
C LEU A 30 -21.03 -17.12 -4.20
N GLY A 31 -21.50 -15.88 -4.12
CA GLY A 31 -21.82 -15.07 -5.30
C GLY A 31 -20.61 -14.53 -6.07
N CYS A 32 -19.43 -14.45 -5.43
CA CYS A 32 -18.24 -13.79 -6.01
C CYS A 32 -17.02 -14.74 -6.09
N VAL A 33 -17.23 -16.04 -5.92
CA VAL A 33 -16.13 -17.03 -5.82
C VAL A 33 -15.27 -17.04 -7.06
N ASP A 34 -15.88 -17.00 -8.24
CA ASP A 34 -15.16 -17.17 -9.50
C ASP A 34 -14.25 -15.96 -9.81
N VAL A 35 -14.54 -14.79 -9.21
CA VAL A 35 -13.69 -13.59 -9.29
C VAL A 35 -12.65 -13.58 -8.17
N LEU A 36 -13.04 -13.86 -6.93
CA LEU A 36 -12.15 -13.75 -5.77
C LEU A 36 -11.09 -14.86 -5.71
N ALA A 37 -11.44 -16.10 -6.06
CA ALA A 37 -10.53 -17.23 -5.98
C ALA A 37 -9.25 -17.05 -6.84
N PRO A 38 -9.32 -16.66 -8.13
CA PRO A 38 -8.12 -16.42 -8.92
C PRO A 38 -7.32 -15.19 -8.43
N LEU A 39 -7.98 -14.16 -7.90
CA LEU A 39 -7.29 -12.99 -7.35
C LEU A 39 -6.46 -13.36 -6.10
N VAL A 40 -7.04 -14.13 -5.18
CA VAL A 40 -6.32 -14.59 -3.99
C VAL A 40 -5.16 -15.51 -4.38
N ALA A 41 -5.38 -16.44 -5.30
CA ALA A 41 -4.32 -17.34 -5.78
C ALA A 41 -3.13 -16.55 -6.37
N ARG A 42 -3.40 -15.56 -7.22
CA ARG A 42 -2.36 -14.70 -7.81
C ARG A 42 -1.61 -13.90 -6.76
N ALA A 43 -2.31 -13.33 -5.77
CA ALA A 43 -1.68 -12.58 -4.68
C ALA A 43 -0.76 -13.48 -3.84
N CYS A 44 -1.22 -14.69 -3.49
CA CYS A 44 -0.41 -15.66 -2.75
C CYS A 44 0.87 -16.04 -3.51
N ILE A 45 0.77 -16.37 -4.80
CA ILE A 45 1.94 -16.71 -5.63
C ILE A 45 2.92 -15.54 -5.72
N GLY A 46 2.44 -14.31 -5.89
CA GLY A 46 3.30 -13.12 -5.94
C GLY A 46 4.06 -12.84 -4.64
N THR A 47 3.50 -13.22 -3.49
CA THR A 47 4.17 -13.07 -2.19
C THR A 47 5.10 -14.23 -1.80
N MET A 48 4.94 -15.39 -2.42
CA MET A 48 5.79 -16.55 -2.11
C MET A 48 7.20 -16.32 -2.64
N ASN A 49 8.20 -16.64 -1.82
CA ASN A 49 9.60 -16.60 -2.25
C ASN A 49 9.87 -17.74 -3.26
N PRO A 50 10.46 -17.45 -4.45
CA PRO A 50 10.72 -18.45 -5.47
C PRO A 50 11.75 -19.51 -5.05
N ASN A 51 12.61 -19.24 -4.06
CA ASN A 51 13.71 -20.12 -3.67
C ASN A 51 13.49 -20.85 -2.35
N SER A 52 12.48 -20.46 -1.57
CA SER A 52 12.20 -21.06 -0.26
C SER A 52 10.98 -21.98 -0.30
N ARG A 53 10.74 -22.67 0.81
CA ARG A 53 9.51 -23.44 1.03
C ARG A 53 8.30 -22.50 0.86
N PRO A 54 7.20 -22.97 0.25
CA PRO A 54 6.01 -22.16 0.04
C PRO A 54 5.43 -21.77 1.41
N SER A 55 5.62 -20.51 1.78
CA SER A 55 5.07 -19.87 2.97
C SER A 55 4.49 -18.54 2.55
N VAL A 56 3.27 -18.26 3.01
CA VAL A 56 2.55 -17.02 2.72
C VAL A 56 2.38 -16.28 4.04
N SER A 57 2.93 -15.06 4.12
CA SER A 57 2.65 -14.16 5.23
C SER A 57 1.43 -13.30 4.88
N PRO A 58 0.37 -13.30 5.71
CA PRO A 58 -0.80 -12.44 5.49
C PRO A 58 -0.44 -10.95 5.47
N GLU A 59 0.62 -10.55 6.18
CA GLU A 59 1.09 -9.16 6.25
C GLU A 59 1.67 -8.65 4.92
N ALA A 60 2.15 -9.54 4.05
CA ALA A 60 2.65 -9.17 2.73
C ALA A 60 1.53 -8.84 1.73
N ILE A 61 0.28 -9.19 2.05
CA ILE A 61 -0.89 -8.94 1.19
C ILE A 61 -1.73 -7.83 1.81
N ARG A 62 -1.77 -6.67 1.18
CA ARG A 62 -2.68 -5.58 1.57
C ARG A 62 -3.89 -5.52 0.65
N VAL A 63 -5.06 -5.29 1.24
CA VAL A 63 -6.32 -5.10 0.50
C VAL A 63 -6.69 -3.62 0.56
N ALA A 64 -6.69 -2.96 -0.60
CA ALA A 64 -7.11 -1.57 -0.75
C ALA A 64 -8.52 -1.54 -1.35
N LYS A 65 -9.46 -0.85 -0.68
CA LYS A 65 -10.84 -0.69 -1.16
C LYS A 65 -10.99 0.68 -1.81
N ILE A 66 -11.32 0.70 -3.10
CA ILE A 66 -11.62 1.92 -3.84
C ILE A 66 -13.15 2.00 -4.00
N MET A 67 -13.73 3.14 -3.61
CA MET A 67 -15.17 3.36 -3.71
C MET A 67 -15.56 3.65 -5.17
N GLY A 68 -16.73 3.17 -5.60
CA GLY A 68 -17.28 3.45 -6.93
C GLY A 68 -17.16 2.32 -7.97
N GLY A 69 -16.70 1.12 -7.57
CA GLY A 69 -16.62 -0.06 -8.44
C GLY A 69 -17.33 -1.28 -7.87
N ASP A 70 -17.30 -2.37 -8.65
CA ASP A 70 -17.80 -3.70 -8.25
C ASP A 70 -16.63 -4.69 -8.06
N VAL A 71 -16.87 -5.80 -7.37
CA VAL A 71 -15.90 -6.87 -7.12
C VAL A 71 -15.32 -7.41 -8.43
N SER A 72 -16.11 -7.44 -9.51
CA SER A 72 -15.68 -7.83 -10.85
C SER A 72 -14.52 -6.99 -11.41
N MET A 73 -14.37 -5.74 -10.96
CA MET A 73 -13.28 -4.83 -11.36
C MET A 73 -12.02 -4.97 -10.49
N SER A 74 -12.01 -5.87 -9.50
CA SER A 74 -10.88 -6.06 -8.61
C SER A 74 -9.70 -6.67 -9.38
N SER A 75 -8.49 -6.18 -9.09
CA SER A 75 -7.26 -6.69 -9.69
C SER A 75 -6.15 -6.80 -8.64
N VAL A 76 -5.17 -7.66 -8.91
CA VAL A 76 -3.96 -7.80 -8.09
C VAL A 76 -2.87 -6.93 -8.69
N ILE A 77 -2.30 -6.05 -7.87
CA ILE A 77 -1.20 -5.16 -8.23
C ILE A 77 0.08 -5.71 -7.61
N SER A 78 1.12 -5.88 -8.43
CA SER A 78 2.45 -6.25 -7.97
C SER A 78 3.19 -4.98 -7.52
N GLY A 79 3.07 -4.63 -6.24
CA GLY A 79 3.66 -3.41 -5.69
C GLY A 79 2.89 -2.91 -4.47
N MET A 80 2.93 -1.60 -4.24
CA MET A 80 2.19 -0.94 -3.15
C MET A 80 1.16 0.03 -3.72
N VAL A 81 -0.04 0.02 -3.14
CA VAL A 81 -1.11 0.97 -3.44
C VAL A 81 -1.37 1.82 -2.21
N VAL A 82 -1.34 3.14 -2.39
CA VAL A 82 -1.66 4.11 -1.34
C VAL A 82 -2.97 4.79 -1.74
N LEU A 83 -3.98 4.69 -0.88
CA LEU A 83 -5.32 5.27 -1.15
C LEU A 83 -5.35 6.79 -0.94
N SER A 84 -4.36 7.34 -0.23
CA SER A 84 -4.17 8.78 -0.15
C SER A 84 -3.73 9.31 -1.51
N GLY A 85 -4.46 10.30 -2.03
CA GLY A 85 -4.05 11.02 -3.22
C GLY A 85 -2.74 11.78 -3.01
N ALA A 86 -2.08 12.13 -4.10
CA ALA A 86 -0.96 13.06 -4.06
C ALA A 86 -1.44 14.41 -3.51
N ALA A 87 -0.73 14.97 -2.53
CA ALA A 87 -1.02 16.29 -1.98
C ALA A 87 -0.78 17.42 -2.99
N THR A 88 0.01 17.15 -4.04
CA THR A 88 0.36 18.12 -5.08
C THR A 88 -0.65 18.10 -6.23
N LEU A 89 -1.12 19.27 -6.65
CA LEU A 89 -2.13 19.45 -7.68
C LEU A 89 -1.65 19.16 -9.12
N ASN A 90 -0.34 19.10 -9.36
CA ASN A 90 0.23 19.27 -10.72
C ASN A 90 0.79 17.99 -11.36
N LYS A 91 0.75 16.83 -10.68
CA LYS A 91 1.25 15.56 -11.25
C LYS A 91 0.29 14.41 -10.95
N THR A 92 -0.39 13.93 -11.98
CA THR A 92 -1.39 12.85 -11.88
C THR A 92 -0.83 11.48 -12.25
N SER A 93 0.18 11.42 -13.13
CA SER A 93 0.86 10.18 -13.51
C SER A 93 2.33 10.45 -13.78
N VAL A 94 3.20 9.54 -13.36
CA VAL A 94 4.65 9.58 -13.59
C VAL A 94 5.11 8.16 -13.87
N GLU A 95 5.93 8.00 -14.91
CA GLU A 95 6.60 6.74 -15.27
C GLU A 95 8.09 6.81 -14.88
N ASP A 96 8.71 5.67 -14.58
CA ASP A 96 10.13 5.54 -14.21
C ASP A 96 10.60 6.48 -13.07
N ALA A 97 9.76 6.66 -12.06
CA ALA A 97 10.07 7.47 -10.89
C ALA A 97 10.89 6.72 -9.83
N VAL A 98 11.78 7.44 -9.15
CA VAL A 98 12.44 6.94 -7.94
C VAL A 98 11.50 7.13 -6.75
N VAL A 99 11.23 6.05 -6.02
CA VAL A 99 10.39 6.08 -4.82
C VAL A 99 11.27 6.22 -3.58
N ALA A 100 11.11 7.33 -2.86
CA ALA A 100 11.74 7.54 -1.55
C ALA A 100 10.72 7.31 -0.43
N VAL A 101 11.11 6.60 0.62
CA VAL A 101 10.28 6.34 1.80
C VAL A 101 10.91 7.04 2.99
N PHE A 102 10.25 8.06 3.51
CA PHE A 102 10.69 8.80 4.68
C PHE A 102 10.03 8.23 5.94
N GLY A 103 10.84 7.77 6.90
CA GLY A 103 10.38 7.30 8.21
C GLY A 103 10.25 8.41 9.26
N CYS A 104 10.55 9.66 8.88
CA CYS A 104 10.44 10.86 9.70
C CYS A 104 9.34 11.78 9.16
N GLY A 105 8.78 12.62 10.03
CA GLY A 105 7.91 13.72 9.62
C GLY A 105 8.70 14.74 8.81
N ILE A 106 8.15 15.15 7.66
CA ILE A 106 8.65 16.30 6.91
C ILE A 106 7.88 17.51 7.43
N GLU A 107 8.42 18.14 8.46
CA GLU A 107 7.87 19.35 9.06
C GLU A 107 8.99 20.34 9.33
N ALA A 108 8.66 21.63 9.35
CA ALA A 108 9.59 22.63 9.88
C ALA A 108 9.92 22.18 11.29
N SER A 109 11.17 22.33 11.72
CA SER A 109 11.63 21.95 13.05
C SER A 109 10.81 22.67 14.13
N ALA A 110 9.62 22.17 14.43
CA ALA A 110 8.86 22.48 15.61
C ALA A 110 9.64 21.82 16.71
N THR A 111 10.42 22.63 17.43
CA THR A 111 11.09 22.17 18.62
C THR A 111 10.05 21.50 19.50
N GLU A 112 10.26 20.23 19.84
CA GLU A 112 9.42 19.44 20.73
C GLU A 112 9.17 20.16 22.08
N ALA A 113 10.06 21.10 22.43
CA ALA A 113 9.83 22.11 23.46
C ALA A 113 9.13 23.35 22.88
N LYS A 114 8.07 23.81 23.56
CA LYS A 114 7.33 25.07 23.32
C LYS A 114 8.30 26.25 23.12
N GLY A 115 8.71 26.48 21.88
CA GLY A 115 9.62 27.54 21.48
C GLY A 115 8.85 28.85 21.42
N THR A 116 8.95 29.67 22.46
CA THR A 116 8.39 31.02 22.41
C THR A 116 9.31 31.91 21.59
N VAL A 117 8.89 32.26 20.39
CA VAL A 117 9.58 33.28 19.57
C VAL A 117 9.21 34.65 20.10
N LEU A 118 10.19 35.36 20.66
CA LEU A 118 9.99 36.70 21.18
C LEU A 118 10.17 37.72 20.05
N MET A 119 9.05 38.21 19.52
CA MET A 119 9.05 39.26 18.51
C MET A 119 9.10 40.63 19.20
N LYS A 120 10.07 41.46 18.79
CA LYS A 120 10.27 42.78 19.40
C LYS A 120 9.74 43.89 18.51
N ASN A 121 9.84 43.72 17.19
CA ASN A 121 9.50 44.74 16.20
C ASN A 121 8.52 44.23 15.14
N ALA A 122 7.87 45.16 14.43
CA ALA A 122 6.97 44.84 13.31
C ALA A 122 7.70 44.18 12.12
N GLU A 123 8.99 44.48 11.94
CA GLU A 123 9.84 43.83 10.94
C GLU A 123 10.08 42.34 11.27
N ASP A 124 10.18 41.98 12.56
CA ASP A 124 10.35 40.59 13.00
C ASP A 124 9.12 39.75 12.63
N LEU A 125 7.92 40.32 12.82
CA LEU A 125 6.66 39.67 12.45
C LEU A 125 6.56 39.46 10.93
N GLN A 126 6.96 40.46 10.13
CA GLN A 126 6.90 40.37 8.67
C GLN A 126 7.92 39.38 8.08
N ASN A 127 9.10 39.27 8.69
CA ASN A 127 10.18 38.41 8.19
C ASN A 127 10.18 37.01 8.82
N TYR A 128 9.28 36.72 9.77
CA TYR A 128 9.18 35.42 10.42
C TYR A 128 8.95 34.27 9.43
N ASN A 129 7.98 34.42 8.53
CA ASN A 129 7.64 33.40 7.52
C ASN A 129 8.83 33.07 6.61
N LYS A 130 9.60 34.09 6.19
CA LYS A 130 10.80 33.90 5.35
C LYS A 130 11.89 33.14 6.11
N THR A 131 12.05 33.45 7.39
CA THR A 131 13.06 32.81 8.24
C THR A 131 12.71 31.35 8.52
N GLU A 132 11.42 31.00 8.65
CA GLU A 132 10.99 29.60 8.75
C GLU A 132 11.19 28.84 7.44
N GLU A 133 10.88 29.45 6.29
CA GLU A 133 11.06 28.83 4.97
C GLU A 133 12.53 28.52 4.68
N THR A 134 13.44 29.47 4.96
CA THR A 134 14.89 29.24 4.79
C THR A 134 15.42 28.11 5.68
N LYS A 135 14.90 27.98 6.90
CA LYS A 135 15.28 26.84 7.78
C LYS A 135 14.74 25.51 7.29
N MET A 136 13.62 25.50 6.57
CA MET A 136 13.12 24.28 5.92
C MET A 136 14.00 23.88 4.73
N ASP A 137 14.53 24.84 3.95
CA ASP A 137 15.38 24.55 2.79
C ASP A 137 16.79 24.07 3.17
N GLU A 138 17.27 24.41 4.37
CA GLU A 138 18.57 23.96 4.90
C GLU A 138 18.57 22.50 5.42
N ILE A 139 17.40 21.89 5.58
CA ILE A 139 17.20 20.53 6.11
C ILE A 139 17.09 19.52 4.96
#